data_AF-A0A1X6P2D6-F1
#
_entry.id   AF-A0A1X6P2D6-F1
#
_cell.length_a   1.000
_cell.length_b   1.000
_cell.length_c   1.000
_cell.angle_alpha   90.00
_cell.angle_beta   90.00
_cell.angle_gamma   90.00
#
_symmetry.space_group_name_H-M   'P 1'
#
loop_
_entity.id
_entity.type
_entity.pdbx_description
1 polymer ?
#
loop_
_entity_poly.entity_id
_entity_poly.type
_entity_poly.pdbx_seq_one_letter_code
_entity_poly.pdbx_strand_id
1 'polypeptide(L)'
;MDGITFDEPPVLRALILGRTSYAAFTEAIEWSHGGPHSAIGGAQLTTNEGDMSFVPTSPNDPAFYLHHAFIDYLWARRQAAPGRSANEYGGTNRGGRPARSSDRLSPFGRATVASTFSLPCVTYAEPRATTSPRRPVQRRSRLAALRVGAVVDARRVRREAAQAAFARSSGLGAAAVARARRTVVAASDGAVAAGTLD
;
A
#
# COMPACT_ATOMS: atom_id res chain seq x y z
N MET A 1 14.42 3.52 12.89
CA MET A 1 14.04 2.83 11.64
C MET A 1 14.37 3.73 10.46
N ASP A 2 15.66 3.82 10.12
CA ASP A 2 16.13 4.73 9.08
C ASP A 2 15.96 4.08 7.70
N GLY A 3 14.95 4.51 6.95
CA GLY A 3 14.79 4.14 5.54
C GLY A 3 13.61 3.23 5.22
N ILE A 4 12.63 3.10 6.12
CA ILE A 4 11.29 2.65 5.74
C ILE A 4 10.42 3.90 5.70
N THR A 5 9.99 4.28 4.50
CA THR A 5 8.97 5.32 4.32
C THR A 5 7.64 4.64 4.03
N PHE A 6 6.54 5.29 4.39
CA PHE A 6 5.19 4.85 4.04
C PHE A 6 4.63 5.82 3.01
N ASP A 7 3.64 5.36 2.25
CA ASP A 7 3.00 6.26 1.30
C ASP A 7 2.13 7.26 2.08
N GLU A 8 2.36 8.54 1.82
CA GLU A 8 1.74 9.63 2.57
C GLU A 8 0.23 9.73 2.25
N PRO A 9 -0.59 10.31 3.15
CA PRO A 9 -2.03 10.43 2.95
C PRO A 9 -2.46 11.03 1.59
N PRO A 10 -1.79 12.06 1.03
CA PRO A 10 -2.10 12.56 -0.31
C PRO A 10 -1.90 11.53 -1.42
N VAL A 11 -0.89 10.66 -1.31
CA VAL A 11 -0.60 9.60 -2.27
C VAL A 11 -1.72 8.56 -2.23
N LEU A 12 -2.06 8.07 -1.03
CA LEU A 12 -3.16 7.11 -0.86
C LEU A 12 -4.50 7.68 -1.33
N ARG A 13 -4.76 8.97 -1.04
CA ARG A 13 -5.95 9.68 -1.52
C ARG A 13 -6.00 9.73 -3.05
N ALA A 14 -4.87 9.97 -3.72
CA ALA A 14 -4.80 9.97 -5.18
C ALA A 14 -5.06 8.58 -5.77
N LEU A 15 -4.64 7.50 -5.10
CA LEU A 15 -4.96 6.13 -5.55
C LEU A 15 -6.47 5.80 -5.41
N ILE A 16 -7.09 6.28 -4.34
CA ILE A 16 -8.53 6.10 -4.06
C ILE A 16 -9.39 6.91 -5.06
N LEU A 17 -9.11 8.21 -5.19
CA LEU A 17 -9.95 9.15 -5.94
C LEU A 17 -9.55 9.31 -7.41
N GLY A 18 -8.30 9.00 -7.75
CA GLY A 18 -7.76 9.15 -9.10
C GLY A 18 -8.41 8.18 -10.09
N ARG A 19 -8.22 8.40 -11.39
CA ARG A 19 -8.89 7.64 -12.49
C ARG A 19 -8.27 6.27 -12.78
N THR A 20 -7.83 5.53 -11.76
CA THR A 20 -7.28 4.17 -11.91
C THR A 20 -8.38 3.13 -12.15
N SER A 21 -8.11 2.08 -12.92
CA SER A 21 -8.95 0.88 -12.93
C SER A 21 -8.87 0.17 -11.58
N TYR A 22 -9.83 -0.72 -11.27
CA TYR A 22 -9.76 -1.54 -10.06
C TYR A 22 -8.44 -2.31 -9.97
N ALA A 23 -8.01 -2.95 -11.06
CA ALA A 23 -6.75 -3.71 -11.10
C ALA A 23 -5.50 -2.83 -10.83
N ALA A 24 -5.46 -1.62 -11.39
CA ALA A 24 -4.34 -0.70 -11.15
C ALA A 24 -4.35 -0.16 -9.71
N PHE A 25 -5.54 0.04 -9.13
CA PHE A 25 -5.69 0.42 -7.73
C PHE A 25 -5.23 -0.70 -6.79
N THR A 26 -5.72 -1.93 -6.97
CA THR A 26 -5.34 -3.04 -6.10
C THR A 26 -3.86 -3.34 -6.20
N GLU A 27 -3.28 -3.39 -7.41
CA GLU A 27 -1.82 -3.55 -7.56
C GLU A 27 -1.03 -2.48 -6.79
N ALA A 28 -1.46 -1.21 -6.86
CA ALA A 28 -0.80 -0.11 -6.16
C ALA A 28 -0.95 -0.21 -4.62
N ILE A 29 -2.15 -0.53 -4.12
CA ILE A 29 -2.41 -0.68 -2.69
C ILE A 29 -1.68 -1.91 -2.12
N GLU A 30 -1.62 -3.03 -2.84
CA GLU A 30 -0.86 -4.23 -2.44
C GLU A 30 0.64 -3.95 -2.36
N TRP A 31 1.17 -3.09 -3.23
CA TRP A 31 2.55 -2.61 -3.11
C TRP A 31 2.77 -1.77 -1.85
N SER A 32 1.87 -0.81 -1.59
CA SER A 32 1.91 0.04 -0.39
C SER A 32 1.77 -0.78 0.90
N HIS A 33 0.89 -1.79 0.88
CA HIS A 33 0.62 -2.76 1.94
C HIS A 33 1.87 -3.54 2.37
N GLY A 34 2.76 -3.89 1.44
CA GLY A 34 4.02 -4.56 1.78
C GLY A 34 4.97 -3.73 2.66
N GLY A 35 4.77 -2.41 2.75
CA GLY A 35 5.59 -1.51 3.56
C GLY A 35 5.52 -1.84 5.06
N PRO A 36 4.35 -1.71 5.72
CA PRO A 36 4.19 -2.05 7.14
C PRO A 36 4.58 -3.48 7.48
N HIS A 37 4.29 -4.46 6.60
CA HIS A 37 4.78 -5.83 6.76
C HIS A 37 6.30 -5.90 6.88
N SER A 38 7.02 -5.31 5.94
CA SER A 38 8.48 -5.24 5.97
C SER A 38 9.02 -4.47 7.19
N ALA A 39 8.27 -3.46 7.62
CA ALA A 39 8.70 -2.57 8.70
C ALA A 39 8.60 -3.18 10.09
N ILE A 40 7.42 -3.67 10.41
CA ILE A 40 7.12 -4.30 11.69
C ILE A 40 7.85 -5.64 11.76
N GLY A 41 7.92 -6.37 10.64
CA GLY A 41 8.68 -7.61 10.52
C GLY A 41 10.20 -7.45 10.59
N GLY A 42 10.70 -6.21 10.57
CA GLY A 42 12.11 -5.95 10.82
C GLY A 42 13.02 -6.23 9.64
N ALA A 43 12.58 -6.00 8.39
CA ALA A 43 13.38 -6.18 7.17
C ALA A 43 14.66 -5.31 7.10
N GLN A 44 14.82 -4.36 8.04
CA GLN A 44 16.03 -3.55 8.21
C GLN A 44 16.94 -4.03 9.34
N LEU A 45 16.49 -5.00 10.13
CA LEU A 45 17.29 -5.60 11.18
C LEU A 45 18.28 -6.58 10.56
N THR A 46 19.47 -6.66 11.11
CA THR A 46 20.51 -7.64 10.71
C THR A 46 20.36 -8.97 11.46
N THR A 47 19.30 -9.11 12.25
CA THR A 47 18.94 -10.29 13.04
C THR A 47 17.64 -10.90 12.49
N ASN A 48 17.17 -11.98 13.11
CA ASN A 48 15.96 -12.69 12.68
C ASN A 48 14.77 -11.73 12.44
N GLU A 49 14.11 -11.92 11.30
CA GLU A 49 12.86 -11.24 10.95
C GLU A 49 11.70 -11.76 11.82
N GLY A 50 10.76 -10.89 12.14
CA GLY A 50 9.53 -11.21 12.88
C GLY A 50 8.39 -11.68 11.97
N ASP A 51 7.28 -12.08 12.57
CA ASP A 51 6.15 -12.70 11.86
C ASP A 51 5.58 -11.83 10.73
N MET A 52 5.54 -10.51 10.90
CA MET A 52 5.05 -9.59 9.88
C MET A 52 5.85 -9.61 8.55
N SER A 53 7.07 -10.14 8.52
CA SER A 53 7.88 -10.26 7.29
C SER A 53 7.40 -11.38 6.37
N PHE A 54 6.71 -12.40 6.91
CA PHE A 54 6.37 -13.60 6.15
C PHE A 54 4.86 -13.73 5.98
N VAL A 55 4.40 -13.83 4.73
CA VAL A 55 2.98 -14.01 4.42
C VAL A 55 2.33 -15.13 5.25
N PRO A 56 2.92 -16.33 5.42
CA PRO A 56 2.28 -17.42 6.16
C PRO A 56 2.17 -17.20 7.66
N THR A 57 3.09 -16.44 8.28
CA THR A 57 3.11 -16.25 9.74
C THR A 57 2.66 -14.86 10.18
N SER A 58 2.54 -13.91 9.25
CA SER A 58 2.11 -12.54 9.57
C SER A 58 0.82 -12.43 10.38
N PRO A 59 -0.21 -13.28 10.22
CA PRO A 59 -1.39 -13.24 11.08
C PRO A 59 -1.16 -13.61 12.55
N ASN A 60 0.01 -14.14 12.91
CA ASN A 60 0.38 -14.43 14.31
C ASN A 60 0.71 -13.16 15.10
N ASP A 61 1.08 -12.06 14.42
CA ASP A 61 1.30 -10.76 15.03
C ASP A 61 -0.02 -9.96 15.09
N PRO A 62 -0.49 -9.49 16.26
CA PRO A 62 -1.71 -8.68 16.37
C PRO A 62 -1.74 -7.42 15.47
N ALA A 63 -0.57 -6.86 15.13
CA ALA A 63 -0.47 -5.71 14.23
C ALA A 63 -1.00 -6.02 12.82
N PHE A 64 -1.03 -7.29 12.41
CA PHE A 64 -1.63 -7.74 11.16
C PHE A 64 -3.08 -7.25 11.01
N TYR A 65 -3.90 -7.44 12.04
CA TYR A 65 -5.32 -7.11 11.97
C TYR A 65 -5.56 -5.60 11.90
N LEU A 66 -4.75 -4.80 12.63
CA LEU A 66 -4.81 -3.34 12.53
C LEU A 66 -4.39 -2.84 11.15
N HIS A 67 -3.32 -3.44 10.60
CA HIS A 67 -2.82 -3.10 9.28
C HIS A 67 -3.82 -3.44 8.18
N HIS A 68 -4.39 -4.65 8.18
CA HIS A 68 -5.38 -5.09 7.19
C HIS A 68 -6.72 -4.37 7.34
N ALA A 69 -7.13 -3.98 8.56
CA ALA A 69 -8.27 -3.08 8.75
C ALA A 69 -8.06 -1.72 8.08
N PHE A 70 -6.82 -1.19 8.10
CA PHE A 70 -6.52 0.04 7.36
C PHE A 70 -6.54 -0.17 5.84
N ILE A 71 -6.07 -1.31 5.32
CA ILE A 71 -6.19 -1.62 3.89
C ILE A 71 -7.64 -1.72 3.45
N ASP A 72 -8.48 -2.44 4.22
CA ASP A 72 -9.91 -2.54 3.93
C ASP A 72 -10.62 -1.19 4.04
N TYR A 73 -10.20 -0.32 4.98
CA TYR A 73 -10.63 1.08 5.00
C TYR A 73 -10.33 1.82 3.68
N LEU A 74 -9.14 1.67 3.10
CA LEU A 74 -8.83 2.31 1.81
C LEU A 74 -9.72 1.78 0.68
N TRP A 75 -10.07 0.49 0.72
CA TRP A 75 -11.04 -0.10 -0.21
C TRP A 75 -12.45 0.48 -0.01
N ALA A 76 -12.96 0.50 1.22
CA ALA A 76 -14.26 1.10 1.55
C ALA A 76 -14.35 2.57 1.11
N ARG A 77 -13.27 3.33 1.30
CA ARG A 77 -13.16 4.73 0.82
C ARG A 77 -13.25 4.83 -0.70
N ARG A 78 -12.73 3.86 -1.44
CA ARG A 78 -12.82 3.81 -2.90
C ARG A 78 -14.23 3.44 -3.36
N GLN A 79 -14.88 2.47 -2.71
CA GLN A 79 -16.27 2.12 -3.00
C GLN A 79 -17.21 3.32 -2.84
N ALA A 80 -16.95 4.18 -1.83
CA ALA A 80 -17.71 5.40 -1.58
C ALA A 80 -17.29 6.61 -2.44
N ALA A 81 -16.25 6.49 -3.27
CA ALA A 81 -15.75 7.61 -4.05
C ALA A 81 -16.71 8.00 -5.19
N PRO A 82 -16.99 9.30 -5.42
CA PRO A 82 -17.88 9.74 -6.49
C PRO A 82 -17.46 9.20 -7.87
N GLY A 83 -18.42 8.67 -8.62
CA GLY A 83 -18.17 8.12 -9.96
C GLY A 83 -17.54 6.72 -9.98
N ARG A 84 -17.40 6.06 -8.81
CA ARG A 84 -17.00 4.64 -8.70
C ARG A 84 -18.20 3.74 -8.50
N SER A 85 -18.08 2.50 -8.98
CA SER A 85 -19.01 1.44 -8.64
C SER A 85 -18.55 0.80 -7.34
N ALA A 86 -19.45 0.67 -6.35
CA ALA A 86 -19.15 -0.03 -5.10
C ALA A 86 -18.79 -1.51 -5.33
N ASN A 87 -19.17 -2.08 -6.46
CA ASN A 87 -18.89 -3.47 -6.83
C ASN A 87 -17.81 -3.56 -7.92
N GLU A 88 -16.99 -2.52 -8.09
CA GLU A 88 -15.89 -2.59 -9.06
C GLU A 88 -14.94 -3.74 -8.70
N TYR A 89 -14.71 -4.63 -9.66
CA TYR A 89 -13.85 -5.78 -9.49
C TYR A 89 -13.31 -6.22 -10.85
N GLY A 90 -12.07 -6.69 -10.89
CA GLY A 90 -11.44 -7.14 -12.11
C GLY A 90 -9.93 -7.30 -11.98
N GLY A 91 -9.26 -7.43 -13.12
CA GLY A 91 -7.85 -7.80 -13.17
C GLY A 91 -7.68 -9.30 -13.38
N THR A 92 -6.56 -9.82 -12.92
CA THR A 92 -6.12 -11.17 -13.23
C THR A 92 -5.72 -11.90 -11.96
N ASN A 93 -6.38 -13.03 -11.70
CA ASN A 93 -6.04 -13.95 -10.64
C ASN A 93 -4.68 -14.61 -10.89
N ARG A 94 -4.14 -15.22 -9.84
CA ARG A 94 -2.95 -16.07 -9.93
C ARG A 94 -3.12 -17.12 -11.04
N GLY A 95 -2.11 -17.26 -11.89
CA GLY A 95 -2.14 -18.17 -13.05
C GLY A 95 -2.82 -17.58 -14.29
N GLY A 96 -3.10 -16.27 -14.33
CA GLY A 96 -3.50 -15.58 -15.55
C GLY A 96 -5.02 -15.59 -15.85
N ARG A 97 -5.83 -16.16 -14.95
CA ARG A 97 -7.29 -16.21 -15.14
C ARG A 97 -7.92 -14.85 -14.86
N PRO A 98 -8.92 -14.39 -15.63
CA PRO A 98 -9.65 -13.16 -15.31
C PRO A 98 -10.31 -13.28 -13.93
N ALA A 99 -10.18 -12.23 -13.12
CA ALA A 99 -10.83 -12.14 -11.82
C ALA A 99 -12.35 -11.94 -12.00
N ARG A 100 -13.16 -12.70 -11.27
CA ARG A 100 -14.63 -12.67 -11.35
C ARG A 100 -15.25 -12.51 -9.96
N SER A 101 -16.35 -11.77 -9.87
CA SER A 101 -17.11 -11.63 -8.63
C SER A 101 -17.69 -12.96 -8.11
N SER A 102 -17.80 -13.97 -8.99
CA SER A 102 -18.21 -15.33 -8.64
C SER A 102 -17.07 -16.22 -8.11
N ASP A 103 -15.82 -15.75 -8.13
CA ASP A 103 -14.69 -16.54 -7.64
C ASP A 103 -14.86 -16.85 -6.15
N ARG A 104 -14.61 -18.10 -5.77
CA ARG A 104 -14.72 -18.56 -4.38
C ARG A 104 -13.51 -18.10 -3.58
N LEU A 105 -13.77 -17.60 -2.38
CA LEU A 105 -12.74 -17.18 -1.45
C LEU A 105 -12.37 -18.36 -0.55
N SER A 106 -11.31 -19.09 -0.92
CA SER A 106 -10.68 -20.05 0.00
C SER A 106 -9.91 -19.28 1.08
N PRO A 107 -9.95 -19.68 2.37
CA PRO A 107 -10.59 -20.87 2.95
C PRO A 107 -12.05 -20.68 3.40
N PHE A 108 -12.73 -19.59 3.05
CA PHE A 108 -14.04 -19.18 3.55
C PHE A 108 -15.26 -19.92 2.93
N GLY A 109 -15.08 -21.18 2.57
CA GLY A 109 -16.15 -22.09 2.16
C GLY A 109 -16.93 -21.64 0.92
N ARG A 110 -18.20 -21.28 1.11
CA ARG A 110 -19.13 -20.89 0.02
C ARG A 110 -19.06 -19.39 -0.32
N ALA A 111 -18.30 -18.59 0.43
CA ALA A 111 -18.16 -17.17 0.16
C ALA A 111 -17.53 -16.94 -1.21
N THR A 112 -18.09 -15.98 -1.96
CA THR A 112 -17.52 -15.49 -3.22
C THR A 112 -17.01 -14.07 -3.03
N VAL A 113 -16.21 -13.57 -3.97
CA VAL A 113 -15.81 -12.15 -3.98
C VAL A 113 -17.03 -11.22 -3.88
N ALA A 114 -18.12 -11.52 -4.60
CA ALA A 114 -19.35 -10.71 -4.53
C ALA A 114 -19.91 -10.59 -3.10
N SER A 115 -19.71 -11.61 -2.26
CA SER A 115 -20.19 -11.59 -0.87
C SER A 115 -19.42 -10.62 0.02
N THR A 116 -18.27 -10.11 -0.42
CA THR A 116 -17.43 -9.18 0.36
C THR A 116 -17.54 -7.73 -0.10
N PHE A 117 -18.34 -7.42 -1.13
CA PHE A 117 -18.51 -6.02 -1.57
C PHE A 117 -19.30 -5.16 -0.58
N SER A 118 -20.14 -5.77 0.25
CA SER A 118 -20.92 -5.03 1.25
C SER A 118 -20.89 -5.78 2.59
N LEU A 119 -20.26 -5.14 3.58
CA LEU A 119 -20.17 -5.64 4.95
C LEU A 119 -21.01 -4.71 5.85
N PRO A 120 -22.34 -4.91 5.96
CA PRO A 120 -23.25 -3.95 6.59
C PRO A 120 -23.02 -3.75 8.10
N CYS A 121 -22.33 -4.69 8.75
CA CYS A 121 -21.97 -4.60 10.16
C CYS A 121 -20.64 -3.90 10.43
N VAL A 122 -19.96 -3.40 9.39
CA VAL A 122 -18.64 -2.75 9.50
C VAL A 122 -18.74 -1.31 9.02
N THR A 123 -18.29 -0.39 9.87
CA THR A 123 -18.14 1.03 9.52
C THR A 123 -16.78 1.53 9.98
N TYR A 124 -16.14 2.36 9.17
CA TYR A 124 -14.84 2.93 9.50
C TYR A 124 -14.95 4.33 10.06
N ALA A 125 -14.15 4.62 11.09
CA ALA A 125 -13.95 5.97 11.57
C ALA A 125 -12.99 6.72 10.64
N GLU A 126 -13.26 8.01 10.42
CA GLU A 126 -12.33 8.89 9.72
C GLU A 126 -11.03 9.06 10.54
N PRO A 127 -9.84 9.00 9.92
CA PRO A 127 -8.59 9.30 10.59
C PRO A 127 -8.65 10.69 11.20
N ARG A 128 -8.31 10.80 12.49
CA ARG A 128 -8.18 12.10 13.13
C ARG A 128 -7.03 12.84 12.45
N ALA A 129 -7.32 14.00 11.86
CA ALA A 129 -6.30 14.87 11.27
C ALA A 129 -5.39 15.40 12.41
N THR A 130 -4.29 14.72 12.67
CA THR A 130 -3.21 15.30 13.46
C THR A 130 -2.39 16.17 12.51
N THR A 131 -2.53 17.49 12.64
CA THR A 131 -1.60 18.43 12.03
C THR A 131 -0.22 18.19 12.64
N SER A 132 0.62 17.39 11.98
CA SER A 132 2.04 17.38 12.30
C SER A 132 2.58 18.78 12.03
N PRO A 133 3.24 19.44 13.00
CA PRO A 133 3.86 20.74 12.76
C PRO A 133 4.81 20.62 11.57
N ARG A 134 4.62 21.46 10.55
CA ARG A 134 5.60 21.59 9.46
C ARG A 134 6.96 21.91 10.08
N ARG A 135 7.92 21.00 9.96
CA ARG A 135 9.29 21.28 10.40
C ARG A 135 9.82 22.42 9.53
N PRO A 136 10.38 23.49 10.11
CA PRO A 136 10.95 24.57 9.33
C PRO A 136 12.09 24.03 8.45
N VAL A 137 12.02 24.31 7.15
CA VAL A 137 13.03 23.92 6.18
C VAL A 137 14.32 24.70 6.49
N GLN A 138 15.28 24.04 7.15
CA GLN A 138 16.60 24.60 7.36
C GLN A 138 17.40 24.55 6.04
N ARG A 139 17.94 25.69 5.61
CA ARG A 139 18.83 25.78 4.44
C ARG A 139 20.09 24.92 4.67
N ARG A 140 20.21 23.82 3.93
CA ARG A 140 21.40 22.96 3.93
C ARG A 140 22.41 23.45 2.88
N SER A 141 23.70 23.26 3.15
CA SER A 141 24.75 23.48 2.14
C SER A 141 24.58 22.50 0.97
N ARG A 142 25.07 22.84 -0.23
CA ARG A 142 24.96 21.97 -1.43
C ARG A 142 25.56 20.58 -1.21
N LEU A 143 26.71 20.49 -0.54
CA LEU A 143 27.35 19.21 -0.16
C LEU A 143 26.51 18.42 0.84
N ALA A 144 25.92 19.08 1.83
CA ALA A 144 24.99 18.43 2.76
C ALA A 144 23.71 17.97 2.04
N ALA A 145 23.19 18.76 1.09
CA ALA A 145 22.03 18.40 0.28
C ALA A 145 22.31 17.19 -0.62
N LEU A 146 23.47 17.13 -1.29
CA LEU A 146 23.87 15.99 -2.12
C LEU A 146 24.09 14.71 -1.30
N ARG A 147 24.76 14.80 -0.15
CA ARG A 147 24.94 13.65 0.75
C ARG A 147 23.61 13.16 1.32
N VAL A 148 22.73 14.08 1.72
CA VAL A 148 21.37 13.76 2.16
C VAL A 148 20.59 13.10 1.01
N GLY A 149 20.67 13.63 -0.21
CA GLY A 149 20.04 13.06 -1.40
C GLY A 149 20.49 11.62 -1.64
N ALA A 150 21.80 11.37 -1.66
CA ALA A 150 22.36 10.03 -1.84
C ALA A 150 21.94 9.04 -0.73
N VAL A 151 21.88 9.50 0.53
CA VAL A 151 21.41 8.68 1.65
C VAL A 151 19.90 8.40 1.55
N VAL A 152 19.10 9.38 1.13
CA VAL A 152 17.66 9.24 0.88
C VAL A 152 17.41 8.26 -0.26
N ASP A 153 18.16 8.35 -1.35
CA ASP A 153 18.06 7.45 -2.50
C ASP A 153 18.42 6.01 -2.12
N ALA A 154 19.54 5.80 -1.40
CA ALA A 154 19.93 4.47 -0.95
C ALA A 154 18.89 3.85 0.02
N ARG A 155 18.29 4.66 0.89
CA ARG A 155 17.19 4.24 1.77
C ARG A 155 15.94 3.89 0.98
N ARG A 156 15.57 4.71 -0.01
CA ARG A 156 14.45 4.49 -0.93
C ARG A 156 14.62 3.18 -1.69
N VAL A 157 15.81 2.92 -2.23
CA VAL A 157 16.12 1.67 -2.95
C VAL A 157 15.96 0.45 -2.03
N ARG A 158 16.47 0.50 -0.80
CA ARG A 158 16.30 -0.62 0.16
C ARG A 158 14.83 -0.86 0.53
N ARG A 159 14.07 0.21 0.77
CA ARG A 159 12.61 0.13 0.99
C ARG A 159 11.90 -0.53 -0.18
N GLU A 160 12.16 -0.04 -1.39
CA GLU A 160 11.54 -0.57 -2.60
C GLU A 160 11.91 -2.05 -2.82
N ALA A 161 13.13 -2.45 -2.48
CA ALA A 161 13.55 -3.85 -2.56
C ALA A 161 12.78 -4.75 -1.57
N ALA A 162 12.60 -4.31 -0.33
CA ALA A 162 11.83 -5.05 0.69
C ALA A 162 10.34 -5.14 0.32
N GLN A 163 9.72 -4.03 -0.09
CA GLN A 163 8.32 -4.03 -0.57
C GLN A 163 8.15 -4.91 -1.80
N ALA A 164 9.08 -4.87 -2.75
CA ALA A 164 9.04 -5.72 -3.92
C ALA A 164 9.21 -7.21 -3.56
N ALA A 165 10.05 -7.53 -2.58
CA ALA A 165 10.21 -8.89 -2.08
C ALA A 165 8.93 -9.41 -1.42
N PHE A 166 8.32 -8.60 -0.55
CA PHE A 166 7.05 -8.95 0.08
C PHE A 166 5.91 -9.07 -0.94
N ALA A 167 5.77 -8.14 -1.87
CA ALA A 167 4.75 -8.21 -2.92
C ALA A 167 4.90 -9.48 -3.78
N ARG A 168 6.14 -9.91 -4.07
CA ARG A 168 6.37 -11.18 -4.77
C ARG A 168 5.99 -12.39 -3.91
N SER A 169 6.29 -12.37 -2.60
CA SER A 169 5.93 -13.47 -1.70
C SER A 169 4.42 -13.56 -1.46
N SER A 170 3.68 -12.45 -1.56
CA SER A 170 2.21 -12.43 -1.56
C SER A 170 1.58 -12.86 -2.89
N GLY A 171 2.40 -13.12 -3.92
CA GLY A 171 1.96 -13.70 -5.19
C GLY A 171 1.82 -12.71 -6.34
N LEU A 172 2.20 -11.44 -6.18
CA LEU A 172 2.25 -10.50 -7.30
C LEU A 172 3.42 -10.87 -8.24
N GLY A 173 3.11 -11.02 -9.52
CA GLY A 173 4.13 -11.22 -10.56
C GLY A 173 4.99 -9.98 -10.77
N ALA A 174 6.22 -10.16 -11.27
CA ALA A 174 7.18 -9.06 -11.47
C ALA A 174 6.61 -7.90 -12.32
N ALA A 175 5.82 -8.20 -13.35
CA ALA A 175 5.16 -7.19 -14.18
C ALA A 175 4.10 -6.38 -13.41
N ALA A 176 3.35 -7.03 -12.51
CA ALA A 176 2.38 -6.37 -11.65
C ALA A 176 3.09 -5.47 -10.62
N VAL A 177 4.17 -5.97 -10.01
CA VAL A 177 5.03 -5.17 -9.11
C VAL A 177 5.56 -3.92 -9.81
N ALA A 178 6.03 -4.04 -11.05
CA ALA A 178 6.52 -2.89 -11.82
C ALA A 178 5.41 -1.88 -12.15
N ARG A 179 4.19 -2.33 -12.47
CA ARG A 179 3.02 -1.46 -12.68
C ARG A 179 2.61 -0.75 -11.40
N ALA A 180 2.45 -1.50 -10.31
CA ALA A 180 2.12 -0.99 -8.99
C ALA A 180 3.06 0.16 -8.59
N ARG A 181 4.38 -0.09 -8.66
CA ARG A 181 5.39 0.92 -8.35
C ARG A 181 5.20 2.19 -9.19
N ARG A 182 4.99 2.05 -10.51
CA ARG A 182 4.76 3.21 -11.39
C ARG A 182 3.52 3.99 -11.00
N THR A 183 2.43 3.30 -10.66
CA THR A 183 1.17 3.94 -10.24
C THR A 183 1.36 4.72 -8.92
N VAL A 184 2.07 4.16 -7.94
CA VAL A 184 2.37 4.85 -6.67
C VAL A 184 3.29 6.05 -6.89
N VAL A 185 4.33 5.92 -7.72
CA VAL A 185 5.22 7.04 -8.06
C VAL A 185 4.45 8.16 -8.77
N ALA A 186 3.61 7.84 -9.75
CA ALA A 186 2.80 8.85 -10.44
C ALA A 186 1.83 9.57 -9.49
N ALA A 187 1.26 8.86 -8.51
CA ALA A 187 0.43 9.45 -7.48
C ALA A 187 1.22 10.40 -6.56
N SER A 188 2.45 10.01 -6.19
CA SER A 188 3.37 10.85 -5.43
C SER A 188 3.75 12.12 -6.19
N ASP A 189 4.16 11.99 -7.46
CA ASP A 189 4.55 13.13 -8.29
C ASP A 189 3.38 14.10 -8.49
N GLY A 190 2.18 13.57 -8.70
CA GLY A 190 0.95 14.36 -8.77
C GLY A 190 0.64 15.10 -7.45
N ALA A 191 0.86 14.46 -6.31
CA ALA A 191 0.66 15.08 -5.00
C ALA A 191 1.64 16.23 -4.73
N VAL A 192 2.91 16.08 -5.15
CA VAL A 192 3.94 17.13 -5.09
C VAL A 192 3.56 18.29 -6.02
N ALA A 193 3.20 17.99 -7.28
CA ALA A 193 2.78 19.02 -8.23
C ALA A 193 1.54 19.81 -7.76
N ALA A 194 0.65 19.17 -7.01
CA ALA A 194 -0.52 19.81 -6.39
C ALA A 194 -0.21 20.56 -5.08
N GLY A 195 1.03 20.55 -4.58
CA GLY A 195 1.40 21.17 -3.29
C GLY A 195 0.79 20.49 -2.07
N THR A 196 0.35 19.24 -2.22
CA THR A 196 -0.26 18.44 -1.13
C THR A 196 0.74 17.54 -0.43
N LEU A 197 1.92 17.35 -1.03
CA LEU A 197 3.07 16.63 -0.50
C LEU A 197 4.31 17.53 -0.67
N ASP A 198 5.13 17.65 0.37
CA ASP A 198 6.35 18.50 0.38
C ASP A 198 7.57 17.76 -0.20
#